data_AF-A0A950A813-F1
#
_entry.id   AF-A0A950A813-F1
#
_cell.length_a   1.000
_cell.length_b   1.000
_cell.length_c   1.000
_cell.angle_alpha   90.00
_cell.angle_beta   90.00
_cell.angle_gamma   90.00
#
_symmetry.space_group_name_H-M   'P 1'
#
loop_
_entity.id
_entity.type
_entity.pdbx_description
1 polymer ?
#
loop_
_entity_poly.entity_id
_entity_poly.type
_entity_poly.pdbx_seq_one_letter_code
_entity_poly.pdbx_strand_id
1 'polypeptide(L)'
;MGRDVLDLRVRVVEPLHHGRVFLAGDAAHLITPAGGKGMNLAIQDAIELGLGLQEKYRDDSDRRLRSYTAARLPAIWRTQQFSNWMLSLLHASMSQPDPGAPQGSSDFRYQLRRARLQELIDDPNLSRWFAHAYAGVAVSSSALVRRSRWGSCAGRSNRGASRLVGPPTRQVRAEASGRRPAGFGRGSPA
;
A
#
# COMPACT_ATOMS: atom_id res chain seq x y z
N MET A 1 -17.40 -16.96 -31.93
CA MET A 1 -16.36 -16.74 -30.92
C MET A 1 -17.07 -16.33 -29.63
N GLY A 2 -17.14 -17.23 -28.65
CA GLY A 2 -17.77 -16.94 -27.36
C GLY A 2 -16.94 -15.90 -26.61
N ARG A 3 -17.60 -14.89 -26.03
CA ARG A 3 -16.94 -13.98 -25.08
C ARG A 3 -16.86 -14.71 -23.75
N ASP A 4 -15.66 -15.05 -23.31
CA ASP A 4 -15.44 -15.42 -21.92
C ASP A 4 -15.48 -14.15 -21.08
N VAL A 5 -16.46 -14.09 -20.17
CA VAL A 5 -16.62 -12.97 -19.23
C VAL A 5 -15.96 -13.37 -17.92
N LEU A 6 -14.89 -12.65 -17.54
CA LEU A 6 -14.22 -12.83 -16.26
C LEU A 6 -14.97 -12.06 -15.17
N ASP A 7 -15.47 -12.79 -14.16
CA ASP A 7 -16.05 -12.19 -12.97
C ASP A 7 -14.95 -11.71 -12.01
N LEU A 8 -14.93 -10.41 -11.72
CA LEU A 8 -13.90 -9.77 -10.89
C LEU A 8 -14.25 -9.91 -9.42
N ARG A 9 -13.72 -10.96 -8.77
CA ARG A 9 -13.87 -11.18 -7.33
C ARG A 9 -12.62 -10.77 -6.57
N VAL A 10 -12.83 -10.15 -5.41
CA VAL A 10 -11.77 -9.84 -4.45
C VAL A 10 -12.07 -10.56 -3.15
N ARG A 11 -11.09 -11.28 -2.62
CA ARG A 11 -11.22 -12.02 -1.36
C ARG A 11 -9.86 -12.13 -0.67
N VAL A 12 -9.86 -12.14 0.65
CA VAL A 12 -8.71 -12.50 1.49
C VAL A 12 -9.21 -13.43 2.60
N VAL A 13 -8.45 -14.47 2.90
CA VAL A 13 -8.73 -15.39 4.01
C VAL A 13 -7.81 -15.07 5.18
N GLU A 14 -8.35 -15.10 6.40
CA GLU A 14 -7.59 -14.97 7.65
C GLU A 14 -8.13 -15.96 8.68
N PRO A 15 -7.28 -16.76 9.35
CA PRO A 15 -5.83 -16.90 9.16
C PRO A 15 -5.47 -17.66 7.87
N LEU A 16 -4.22 -17.55 7.42
CA LEU A 16 -3.70 -18.25 6.23
C LEU A 16 -3.29 -19.71 6.48
N HIS A 17 -3.53 -20.21 7.68
CA HIS A 17 -3.19 -21.59 8.04
C HIS A 17 -4.10 -22.11 9.16
N HIS A 18 -4.23 -23.42 9.23
CA HIS A 18 -4.90 -24.13 10.31
C HIS A 18 -4.18 -25.46 10.57
N GLY A 19 -3.56 -25.60 11.74
CA GLY A 19 -2.75 -26.77 12.07
C GLY A 19 -1.61 -26.96 11.06
N ARG A 20 -1.65 -28.06 10.30
CA ARG A 20 -0.65 -28.41 9.26
C ARG A 20 -1.06 -28.02 7.84
N VAL A 21 -2.21 -27.35 7.69
CA VAL A 21 -2.74 -26.90 6.39
C VAL A 21 -2.44 -25.41 6.21
N PHE A 22 -1.83 -25.05 5.08
CA PHE A 22 -1.45 -23.69 4.73
C PHE A 22 -2.09 -23.29 3.39
N LEU A 23 -2.56 -22.04 3.29
CA LEU A 23 -3.16 -21.47 2.09
C LEU A 23 -2.18 -20.51 1.43
N ALA A 24 -2.02 -20.60 0.10
CA ALA A 24 -1.17 -19.72 -0.69
C ALA A 24 -1.83 -19.40 -2.04
N GLY A 25 -1.47 -18.25 -2.62
CA GLY A 25 -2.03 -17.80 -3.90
C GLY A 25 -3.55 -17.68 -3.86
N ASP A 26 -4.22 -18.09 -4.94
CA ASP A 26 -5.68 -17.93 -5.11
C ASP A 26 -6.52 -18.66 -4.04
N ALA A 27 -5.96 -19.67 -3.36
CA ALA A 27 -6.60 -20.31 -2.21
C ALA A 27 -6.68 -19.39 -0.97
N ALA A 28 -5.75 -18.43 -0.87
CA ALA A 28 -5.64 -17.48 0.23
C ALA A 28 -6.23 -16.11 -0.12
N HIS A 29 -6.03 -15.65 -1.37
CA HIS A 29 -6.45 -14.32 -1.80
C HIS A 29 -6.78 -14.27 -3.28
N LEU A 30 -7.88 -13.60 -3.61
CA LEU A 30 -8.25 -13.25 -4.98
C LEU A 30 -8.09 -11.73 -5.14
N ILE A 31 -7.35 -11.33 -6.17
CA ILE A 31 -7.00 -9.93 -6.45
C ILE A 31 -7.47 -9.59 -7.86
N THR A 32 -7.90 -8.35 -8.05
CA THR A 32 -8.26 -7.86 -9.39
C THR A 32 -7.04 -7.95 -10.33
N PRO A 33 -7.21 -8.38 -11.60
CA PRO A 33 -6.12 -8.50 -12.55
C PRO A 33 -5.55 -7.13 -12.97
N ALA A 34 -6.25 -6.03 -12.66
CA ALA A 34 -5.88 -4.65 -13.01
C ALA A 34 -4.43 -4.27 -12.62
N GLY A 35 -3.89 -4.85 -11.53
CA GLY A 35 -2.53 -4.59 -11.09
C GLY A 35 -1.47 -5.59 -11.59
N GLY A 36 -1.86 -6.69 -12.26
CA GLY A 36 -0.94 -7.76 -12.67
C GLY A 36 -0.25 -8.47 -11.49
N LYS A 37 -0.91 -8.57 -10.33
CA LYS A 37 -0.26 -8.96 -9.06
C LYS A 37 -0.51 -10.37 -8.56
N GLY A 38 -1.54 -11.07 -9.04
CA GLY A 38 -1.95 -12.37 -8.49
C GLY A 38 -0.81 -13.40 -8.45
N MET A 39 -0.24 -13.73 -9.61
CA MET A 39 0.87 -14.69 -9.70
C MET A 39 2.10 -14.24 -8.90
N ASN A 40 2.44 -12.94 -8.94
CA ASN A 40 3.57 -12.39 -8.19
C ASN A 40 3.40 -12.60 -6.68
N LEU A 41 2.19 -12.41 -6.17
CA LEU A 41 1.89 -12.58 -4.76
C LEU A 41 1.88 -14.07 -4.38
N ALA A 42 1.33 -14.94 -5.23
CA ALA A 42 1.36 -16.39 -5.04
C ALA A 42 2.81 -16.94 -4.99
N ILE A 43 3.71 -16.45 -5.85
CA ILE A 43 5.13 -16.82 -5.82
C ILE A 43 5.77 -16.43 -4.47
N GLN A 44 5.49 -15.22 -3.99
CA GLN A 44 6.02 -14.78 -2.69
C GLN A 44 5.48 -15.62 -1.51
N ASP A 45 4.23 -16.07 -1.58
CA ASP A 45 3.66 -16.96 -0.57
C ASP A 45 4.35 -18.32 -0.58
N ALA A 46 4.59 -18.87 -1.78
CA ALA A 46 5.29 -20.14 -1.94
C ALA A 46 6.74 -20.05 -1.43
N ILE A 47 7.44 -18.94 -1.66
CA ILE A 47 8.78 -18.69 -1.12
C ILE A 47 8.74 -18.68 0.41
N GLU A 48 7.81 -17.96 1.03
CA GLU A 48 7.72 -17.87 2.49
C GLU A 48 7.39 -19.23 3.14
N LEU A 49 6.47 -19.99 2.54
CA LEU A 49 6.18 -21.36 2.98
C LEU A 49 7.39 -22.27 2.80
N GLY A 50 8.08 -22.19 1.66
CA GLY A 50 9.29 -22.98 1.39
C GLY A 50 10.38 -22.74 2.43
N LEU A 51 10.61 -21.47 2.81
CA LEU A 51 11.53 -21.12 3.89
C LEU A 51 11.06 -21.68 5.24
N GLY A 52 9.75 -21.65 5.53
CA GLY A 52 9.21 -22.21 6.76
C GLY A 52 9.32 -23.73 6.83
N LEU A 53 9.08 -24.42 5.72
CA LEU A 53 9.25 -25.88 5.62
C LEU A 53 10.72 -26.27 5.73
N GLN A 54 11.62 -25.51 5.10
CA GLN A 54 13.06 -25.71 5.24
C GLN A 54 13.50 -25.59 6.71
N GLU A 55 13.07 -24.53 7.41
CA GLU A 55 13.35 -24.32 8.84
C GLU A 55 12.82 -25.49 9.67
N LYS A 56 11.61 -26.00 9.37
CA LYS A 56 11.03 -27.12 10.10
C LYS A 56 11.79 -28.44 9.89
N TYR A 57 12.19 -28.75 8.67
CA TYR A 57 12.81 -30.05 8.39
C TYR A 57 14.33 -30.07 8.60
N ARG A 58 15.00 -28.92 8.58
CA ARG A 58 16.45 -28.83 8.85
C ARG A 58 16.77 -28.51 10.30
N ASP A 59 15.99 -27.62 10.91
CA ASP A 59 16.31 -27.04 12.22
C ASP A 59 15.28 -27.44 13.32
N ASP A 60 14.33 -28.33 12.99
CA ASP A 60 13.16 -28.73 13.80
C ASP A 60 12.30 -27.56 14.31
N SER A 61 12.45 -26.37 13.74
CA SER A 61 11.74 -25.15 14.15
C SER A 61 10.57 -24.85 13.22
N ASP A 62 9.36 -24.78 13.79
CA ASP A 62 8.13 -24.35 13.11
C ASP A 62 7.83 -22.86 13.32
N ARG A 63 8.77 -22.09 13.89
CA ARG A 63 8.56 -20.67 14.21
C ARG A 63 8.12 -19.85 13.00
N ARG A 64 8.79 -20.00 11.85
CA ARG A 64 8.41 -19.28 10.62
C ARG A 64 7.03 -19.69 10.10
N LEU A 65 6.72 -20.99 10.14
CA LEU A 65 5.39 -21.51 9.77
C LEU A 65 4.29 -20.94 10.67
N ARG A 66 4.48 -20.90 11.99
CA ARG A 66 3.53 -20.27 12.93
C ARG A 66 3.33 -18.78 12.66
N SER A 67 4.39 -18.08 12.25
CA SER A 67 4.33 -16.65 11.90
C SER A 67 3.86 -16.38 10.47
N TYR A 68 3.53 -17.40 9.67
CA TYR A 68 3.26 -17.28 8.24
C TYR A 68 2.16 -16.24 7.94
N THR A 69 1.03 -16.33 8.64
CA THR A 69 -0.07 -15.37 8.48
C THR A 69 0.37 -13.93 8.78
N ALA A 70 1.06 -13.71 9.89
CA ALA A 70 1.56 -12.39 10.27
C ALA A 70 2.60 -11.85 9.28
N ALA A 71 3.42 -12.71 8.68
CA ALA A 71 4.42 -12.32 7.70
C ALA A 71 3.80 -11.94 6.34
N ARG A 72 2.73 -12.62 5.90
CA ARG A 72 2.16 -12.46 4.56
C ARG A 72 1.03 -11.46 4.45
N LEU A 73 0.16 -11.34 5.47
CA LEU A 73 -0.99 -10.43 5.40
C LEU A 73 -0.64 -8.98 5.06
N PRO A 74 0.44 -8.37 5.59
CA PRO A 74 0.80 -7.00 5.21
C PRO A 74 1.16 -6.84 3.73
N ALA A 75 1.70 -7.87 3.07
CA ALA A 75 1.98 -7.84 1.64
C ALA A 75 0.70 -8.03 0.81
N ILE A 76 -0.18 -8.94 1.25
CA ILE A 76 -1.48 -9.19 0.61
C ILE A 76 -2.33 -7.92 0.62
N TRP A 77 -2.51 -7.29 1.78
CA TRP A 77 -3.33 -6.08 1.89
C TRP A 77 -2.76 -4.87 1.13
N ARG A 78 -1.43 -4.69 1.11
CA ARG A 78 -0.80 -3.66 0.26
C ARG A 78 -1.06 -3.90 -1.22
N THR A 79 -1.03 -5.15 -1.65
CA THR A 79 -1.30 -5.54 -3.03
C THR A 79 -2.78 -5.33 -3.40
N GLN A 80 -3.70 -5.65 -2.48
CA GLN A 80 -5.12 -5.38 -2.64
C GLN A 80 -5.40 -3.88 -2.76
N GLN A 81 -4.81 -3.07 -1.88
CA GLN A 81 -4.96 -1.62 -1.92
C GLN A 81 -4.50 -1.06 -3.28
N PHE A 82 -3.28 -1.42 -3.70
CA PHE A 82 -2.73 -0.97 -4.98
C PHE A 82 -3.62 -1.39 -6.17
N SER A 83 -4.09 -2.63 -6.16
CA SER A 83 -4.93 -3.15 -7.25
C SER A 83 -6.29 -2.47 -7.29
N ASN A 84 -6.89 -2.17 -6.13
CA ASN A 84 -8.12 -1.38 -6.04
C ASN A 84 -7.92 0.08 -6.50
N TRP A 85 -6.79 0.69 -6.13
CA TRP A 85 -6.42 2.02 -6.62
C TRP A 85 -6.29 2.04 -8.15
N MET A 86 -5.58 1.06 -8.72
CA MET A 86 -5.44 0.86 -10.17
C MET A 86 -6.80 0.67 -10.85
N LEU A 87 -7.68 -0.14 -10.25
CA LEU A 87 -9.03 -0.33 -10.78
C LEU A 87 -9.79 0.99 -10.86
N SER A 88 -9.72 1.83 -9.83
CA SER A 88 -10.38 3.16 -9.83
C SER A 88 -9.80 4.13 -10.87
N LEU A 89 -8.54 3.94 -11.25
CA LEU A 89 -7.85 4.73 -12.27
C LEU A 89 -8.24 4.27 -13.68
N LEU A 90 -8.29 2.96 -13.91
CA LEU A 90 -8.55 2.38 -15.24
C LEU A 90 -10.05 2.27 -15.55
N HIS A 91 -10.85 1.96 -14.54
CA HIS A 91 -12.29 1.77 -14.63
C HIS A 91 -12.95 2.74 -13.64
N ALA A 92 -13.46 3.89 -14.12
CA ALA A 92 -14.56 4.49 -13.37
C ALA A 92 -15.68 3.46 -13.44
N SER A 93 -16.20 3.07 -12.28
CA SER A 93 -17.43 2.29 -12.16
C SER A 93 -18.35 2.60 -13.33
N MET A 94 -18.87 1.56 -13.98
CA MET A 94 -19.90 1.65 -15.01
C MET A 94 -21.11 2.41 -14.44
N SER A 95 -21.03 3.75 -14.39
CA SER A 95 -22.19 4.59 -14.18
C SER A 95 -22.96 4.43 -15.46
N GLN A 96 -24.18 3.91 -15.37
CA GLN A 96 -25.14 4.39 -16.34
C GLN A 96 -25.17 5.93 -16.21
N PRO A 97 -25.10 6.67 -17.32
CA PRO A 97 -25.29 8.11 -17.25
C PRO A 97 -26.58 8.39 -16.50
N ASP A 98 -26.54 9.32 -15.55
CA ASP A 98 -27.72 9.74 -14.81
C ASP A 98 -28.77 10.21 -15.83
N PRO A 99 -29.95 9.55 -15.93
CA PRO A 99 -30.97 9.91 -16.90
C PRO A 99 -31.52 11.29 -16.56
N GLY A 100 -30.89 12.34 -17.10
CA GLY A 100 -31.21 13.73 -16.83
C GLY A 100 -29.99 14.64 -16.63
N ALA A 101 -28.77 14.09 -16.56
CA ALA A 101 -27.57 14.93 -16.47
C ALA A 101 -27.39 15.79 -17.74
N PRO A 102 -27.01 17.08 -17.61
CA PRO A 102 -26.75 17.95 -18.74
C PRO A 102 -25.71 17.34 -19.70
N GLN A 103 -25.99 17.37 -21.00
CA GLN A 103 -25.01 16.96 -22.01
C GLN A 103 -23.75 17.81 -21.87
N GLY A 104 -22.62 17.16 -21.58
CA GLY A 104 -21.33 17.81 -21.37
C GLY A 104 -20.89 17.95 -19.91
N SER A 105 -21.71 17.57 -18.92
CA SER A 105 -21.19 17.38 -17.56
C SER A 105 -20.26 16.17 -17.57
N SER A 106 -18.95 16.41 -17.54
CA SER A 106 -17.99 15.36 -17.22
C SER A 106 -18.44 14.68 -15.94
N ASP A 107 -18.76 13.37 -16.00
CA ASP A 107 -19.14 12.58 -14.82
C ASP A 107 -18.13 12.93 -13.70
N PHE A 108 -18.62 13.25 -12.49
CA PHE A 108 -17.78 13.54 -11.32
C PHE A 108 -16.62 12.54 -11.20
N ARG A 109 -16.88 11.27 -11.52
CA ARG A 109 -15.90 10.18 -11.52
C ARG A 109 -14.81 10.33 -12.59
N TYR A 110 -15.17 10.85 -13.76
CA TYR A 110 -14.21 11.18 -14.83
C TYR A 110 -13.27 12.29 -14.38
N GLN A 111 -13.78 13.35 -13.74
CA GLN A 111 -12.92 14.43 -13.25
C GLN A 111 -12.00 13.96 -12.12
N LEU A 112 -12.51 13.12 -11.20
CA LEU A 112 -11.67 12.51 -10.16
C LEU A 112 -10.55 11.63 -10.75
N ARG A 113 -10.86 10.85 -11.79
CA ARG A 113 -9.86 10.03 -12.49
C ARG A 113 -8.81 10.90 -13.18
N ARG A 114 -9.24 11.96 -13.88
CA ARG A 114 -8.33 12.91 -14.53
C ARG A 114 -7.40 13.59 -13.54
N ALA A 115 -7.92 14.05 -12.40
CA ALA A 115 -7.11 14.66 -11.35
C ALA A 115 -6.04 13.69 -10.83
N ARG A 116 -6.39 12.42 -10.59
CA ARG A 116 -5.42 11.38 -10.16
C ARG A 116 -4.35 11.09 -11.20
N LEU A 117 -4.73 11.05 -12.49
CA LEU A 117 -3.75 10.87 -13.57
C LEU A 117 -2.80 12.05 -13.66
N GLN A 118 -3.32 13.27 -13.54
CA GLN A 118 -2.51 14.48 -13.54
C GLN A 118 -1.54 14.51 -12.36
N GLU A 119 -2.02 14.19 -11.15
CA GLU A 119 -1.19 14.08 -9.95
C GLU A 119 -0.11 13.00 -10.11
N LEU A 120 -0.44 11.85 -10.72
CA LEU A 120 0.55 10.80 -10.98
C LEU A 120 1.67 11.29 -11.90
N ILE A 121 1.35 12.11 -12.90
CA ILE A 121 2.31 12.66 -13.87
C ILE A 121 3.14 13.78 -13.25
N ASP A 122 2.51 14.68 -12.50
CA ASP A 122 3.13 15.92 -12.03
C ASP A 122 3.82 15.78 -10.67
N ASP A 123 3.36 14.89 -9.78
CA ASP A 123 3.96 14.67 -8.46
C ASP A 123 5.01 13.53 -8.50
N PRO A 124 6.32 13.83 -8.35
CA PRO A 124 7.37 12.82 -8.34
C PRO A 124 7.25 11.82 -7.17
N ASN A 125 6.62 12.19 -6.05
CA ASN A 125 6.42 11.27 -4.93
C ASN A 125 5.37 10.21 -5.25
N LEU A 126 4.25 10.62 -5.84
CA LEU A 126 3.20 9.69 -6.27
C LEU A 126 3.68 8.80 -7.41
N SER A 127 4.38 9.37 -8.40
CA SER A 127 5.06 8.62 -9.46
C SER A 127 6.01 7.55 -8.92
N ARG A 128 6.85 7.90 -7.93
CA ARG A 128 7.76 6.96 -7.29
C ARG A 128 7.01 5.87 -6.54
N TRP A 129 6.01 6.24 -5.73
CA TRP A 129 5.16 5.26 -5.03
C TRP A 129 4.54 4.26 -6.02
N PHE A 130 3.97 4.76 -7.12
CA PHE A 130 3.37 3.94 -8.16
C PHE A 130 4.40 2.97 -8.75
N ALA A 131 5.59 3.46 -9.12
CA ALA A 131 6.65 2.62 -9.66
C ALA A 131 7.06 1.50 -8.70
N HIS A 132 7.22 1.79 -7.40
CA HIS A 132 7.53 0.76 -6.40
C HIS A 132 6.40 -0.26 -6.24
N ALA A 133 5.15 0.22 -6.12
CA ALA A 133 3.99 -0.64 -5.97
C ALA A 133 3.78 -1.52 -7.22
N TYR A 134 3.94 -0.97 -8.43
CA TYR A 134 3.82 -1.66 -9.70
C TYR A 134 4.99 -2.63 -9.96
N ALA A 135 6.21 -2.31 -9.56
CA ALA A 135 7.33 -3.25 -9.63
C ALA A 135 7.28 -4.33 -8.54
N GLY A 136 6.48 -4.13 -7.48
CA GLY A 136 6.46 -5.04 -6.32
C GLY A 136 7.71 -4.94 -5.45
N VAL A 137 8.46 -3.84 -5.57
CA VAL A 137 9.65 -3.57 -4.76
C VAL A 137 9.18 -2.98 -3.44
N ALA A 138 9.42 -3.70 -2.34
CA ALA A 138 9.15 -3.13 -1.02
C ALA A 138 9.95 -1.84 -0.85
N VAL A 139 9.27 -0.72 -0.57
CA VAL A 139 9.93 0.43 0.07
C VAL A 139 10.30 -0.06 1.45
N SER A 140 11.49 -0.61 1.58
CA SER A 140 11.91 -1.22 2.83
C SER A 140 12.02 -0.14 3.90
N SER A 141 11.21 -0.22 4.96
CA SER A 141 11.47 0.52 6.20
C SER A 141 12.85 0.18 6.78
N SER A 142 13.46 -0.95 6.39
CA SER A 142 14.81 -1.33 6.84
C SER A 142 15.95 -0.66 6.06
N ALA A 143 15.67 -0.02 4.91
CA ALA A 143 16.70 0.72 4.17
C ALA A 143 17.12 2.03 4.88
N LEU A 144 16.28 2.55 5.78
CA LEU A 144 16.62 3.66 6.67
C LEU A 144 17.37 3.23 7.94
N VAL A 145 17.45 1.92 8.26
CA VAL A 145 18.06 1.41 9.50
C VAL A 145 19.39 0.68 9.28
N ARG A 146 19.79 0.34 8.05
CA ARG A 146 21.12 -0.24 7.75
C ARG A 146 22.03 0.70 6.96
N ARG A 147 22.28 1.89 7.51
CA ARG A 147 23.51 2.68 7.25
C ARG A 147 24.37 2.73 8.52
N SER A 148 24.65 1.59 9.10
CA SER A 148 25.81 1.41 9.96
C SER A 148 26.22 -0.06 9.92
N ARG A 149 27.52 -0.31 9.84
CA ARG A 149 28.15 -1.65 9.73
C ARG A 149 28.22 -2.26 8.33
N TRP A 150 28.92 -1.61 7.41
CA TRP A 150 29.86 -2.26 6.50
C TRP A 150 31.02 -1.28 6.24
N GLY A 151 32.25 -1.68 6.62
CA GLY A 151 33.48 -0.97 6.27
C GLY A 151 34.27 -0.31 7.42
N SER A 152 34.69 -1.06 8.44
CA SER A 152 35.88 -0.71 9.24
C SER A 152 37.05 -1.56 8.76
N CYS A 153 37.72 -1.10 7.71
CA CYS A 153 39.05 -1.55 7.30
C CYS A 153 39.73 -0.40 6.54
N ALA A 154 40.30 0.57 7.27
CA ALA A 154 41.39 1.42 6.79
C ALA A 154 42.05 2.09 8.00
N GLY A 155 43.34 1.83 8.18
CA GLY A 155 44.14 2.39 9.27
C GLY A 155 44.49 3.87 9.06
N ARG A 156 44.74 4.52 10.21
CA ARG A 156 45.75 5.56 10.48
C ARG A 156 45.92 6.68 9.43
N SER A 157 45.45 7.90 9.73
CA SER A 157 46.29 9.01 10.22
C SER A 157 45.62 10.39 10.09
N ASN A 158 45.65 11.09 11.22
CA ASN A 158 45.74 12.54 11.51
C ASN A 158 45.44 13.61 10.42
N ARG A 159 44.47 14.50 10.72
CA ARG A 159 44.59 15.98 10.87
C ARG A 159 43.36 16.74 10.32
N GLY A 160 42.77 17.54 11.21
CA GLY A 160 42.24 18.89 10.98
C GLY A 160 41.19 19.13 9.88
N ALA A 161 39.96 19.47 10.27
CA ALA A 161 39.21 20.58 9.69
C ALA A 161 37.93 20.86 10.49
N SER A 162 37.84 22.10 11.01
CA SER A 162 36.66 22.71 11.62
C SER A 162 35.39 22.53 10.80
N ARG A 163 34.26 22.26 11.46
CA ARG A 163 32.93 22.43 10.86
C ARG A 163 32.21 23.59 11.51
N LEU A 164 31.89 24.56 10.64
CA LEU A 164 31.02 25.69 10.85
C LEU A 164 29.63 25.23 11.31
N VAL A 165 29.17 25.86 12.39
CA VAL A 165 27.81 25.73 12.94
C VAL A 165 26.87 26.62 12.12
N GLY A 166 25.88 26.02 11.46
CA GLY A 166 24.74 26.74 10.88
C GLY A 166 23.56 26.76 11.88
N PRO A 167 22.74 27.83 11.91
CA PRO A 167 21.71 28.00 12.94
C PRO A 167 20.47 27.13 12.69
N PRO A 168 19.69 26.77 13.74
CA PRO A 168 18.54 25.90 13.61
C PRO A 168 17.30 26.61 13.03
N THR A 169 16.59 25.89 12.15
CA THR A 169 15.35 26.31 11.48
C THR A 169 14.18 26.37 12.47
N ARG A 170 13.43 27.48 12.41
CA ARG A 170 12.26 27.82 13.25
C ARG A 170 11.07 26.90 12.94
N GLN A 171 10.61 26.12 13.92
CA GLN A 171 9.32 25.41 13.85
C GLN A 171 8.17 26.39 14.06
N VAL A 172 7.17 26.38 13.18
CA VAL A 172 5.89 27.08 13.36
C VAL A 172 4.87 26.07 13.86
N ARG A 173 4.32 26.35 15.05
CA ARG A 173 3.30 25.57 15.74
C ARG A 173 1.92 26.13 15.36
N ALA A 174 1.03 25.32 14.79
CA ALA A 174 -0.36 25.71 14.55
C ALA A 174 -1.19 25.35 15.79
N GLU A 175 -1.64 26.37 16.53
CA GLU A 175 -2.59 26.23 17.64
C GLU A 175 -4.02 26.32 17.10
N ALA A 176 -4.79 25.24 17.24
CA ALA A 176 -6.22 25.22 17.00
C ALA A 176 -6.94 25.78 18.24
N SER A 177 -7.39 27.04 18.19
CA SER A 177 -8.31 27.60 19.19
C SER A 177 -9.74 27.48 18.69
N GLY A 178 -10.55 26.72 19.43
CA GLY A 178 -11.96 26.53 19.18
C GLY A 178 -12.77 27.78 19.52
N ARG A 179 -13.71 28.13 18.65
CA ARG A 179 -14.90 28.92 19.01
C ARG A 179 -16.15 28.13 18.61
N ARG A 180 -16.98 27.85 19.62
CA ARG A 180 -18.33 27.29 19.49
C ARG A 180 -19.27 28.32 18.85
N PRO A 181 -20.23 27.92 18.00
CA PRO A 181 -21.32 28.81 17.61
C PRO A 181 -22.34 28.96 18.75
N ALA A 182 -22.86 30.18 18.89
CA ALA A 182 -23.75 30.62 19.94
C ALA A 182 -25.23 30.30 19.65
N GLY A 183 -25.96 29.88 20.70
CA GLY A 183 -27.28 30.40 21.07
C GLY A 183 -28.49 30.03 20.21
N PHE A 184 -29.18 28.94 20.58
CA PHE A 184 -30.60 28.71 20.30
C PHE A 184 -31.44 29.53 21.30
N GLY A 185 -32.15 30.55 20.83
CA GLY A 185 -33.13 31.32 21.60
C GLY A 185 -34.53 30.71 21.51
N ARG A 186 -35.13 30.43 22.67
CA ARG A 186 -36.51 29.94 22.84
C ARG A 186 -37.51 31.07 22.59
N GLY A 187 -38.62 30.77 21.91
CA GLY A 187 -39.78 31.64 21.80
C GLY A 187 -41.08 30.85 21.68
N SER A 188 -41.94 30.97 22.69
CA SER A 188 -43.38 30.65 22.72
C SER A 188 -43.93 31.21 24.04
N PRO A 189 -45.24 31.46 24.23
CA PRO A 189 -46.33 31.55 23.25
C PRO A 189 -47.20 32.83 23.46
N ALA A 190 -48.07 33.14 22.49
CA ALA A 190 -49.42 33.68 22.66
C ALA A 190 -50.17 33.56 21.32
#